data_AF-A0A2N2KWR8-F1
#
_entry.id   AF-A0A2N2KWR8-F1
#
_cell.length_a   1.000
_cell.length_b   1.000
_cell.length_c   1.000
_cell.angle_alpha   90.00
_cell.angle_beta   90.00
_cell.angle_gamma   90.00
#
_symmetry.space_group_name_H-M   'P 1'
#
loop_
_entity.id
_entity.type
_entity.pdbx_description
1 polymer ?
#
loop_
_entity_poly.entity_id
_entity_poly.type
_entity_poly.pdbx_seq_one_letter_code
_entity_poly.pdbx_strand_id
1 'polypeptide(L)'
;MKSLEHYSEEKFSSFSFEQQCHALDKLIHALEQALNNDLERQRLISHILERCKLLQEAMPAKLTLFTDGLHPQLSAHQVLNKLYHYHEEALRKDSQLSIRTGDGSVHADPEVRHKAAQITIICDNLRSVFNIGSLFRSAECLGISEILLCGISPAPSHPNMPKTAMGTQSLVSWQHFTDTKDAISYCKAKNMHIYALETVNEAVSVFKTAYRFPMALVIGNESLGIEPETLELCDAFITLPQLGWKNSLNVGVATTAALYQIIFGAYNG
;
A
#
# COMPACT_ATOMS: atom_id res chain seq x y z
N MET A 1 -32.35 -25.54 0.20
CA MET A 1 -33.57 -26.23 -0.31
C MET A 1 -34.64 -25.34 -0.97
N LYS A 2 -34.84 -24.05 -0.62
CA LYS A 2 -35.89 -23.20 -1.24
C LYS A 2 -35.54 -22.58 -2.62
N SER A 3 -34.32 -22.71 -3.14
CA SER A 3 -33.87 -21.99 -4.35
C SER A 3 -33.99 -22.76 -5.67
N LEU A 4 -33.87 -24.09 -5.67
CA LEU A 4 -33.83 -24.92 -6.89
C LEU A 4 -35.20 -25.13 -7.54
N GLU A 5 -36.27 -25.18 -6.75
CA GLU A 5 -37.65 -25.29 -7.27
C GLU A 5 -38.11 -24.03 -8.01
N HIS A 6 -37.37 -22.93 -7.89
CA HIS A 6 -37.77 -21.64 -8.45
C HIS A 6 -37.55 -21.51 -9.96
N TYR A 7 -36.73 -22.39 -10.56
CA TYR A 7 -36.32 -22.35 -11.97
C TYR A 7 -36.45 -23.72 -12.66
N SER A 8 -37.65 -24.30 -12.65
CA SER A 8 -37.98 -25.46 -13.48
C SER A 8 -37.70 -25.18 -14.97
N GLU A 9 -37.54 -26.24 -15.76
CA GLU A 9 -37.20 -26.13 -17.19
C GLU A 9 -38.27 -25.32 -17.95
N GLU A 10 -39.54 -25.67 -17.76
CA GLU A 10 -40.67 -24.96 -18.36
C GLU A 10 -40.70 -23.47 -17.99
N LYS A 11 -40.46 -23.15 -16.71
CA LYS A 11 -40.46 -21.77 -16.23
C LYS A 11 -39.26 -20.99 -16.77
N PHE A 12 -38.07 -21.58 -16.78
CA PHE A 12 -36.86 -20.93 -17.29
C PHE A 12 -36.92 -20.68 -18.80
N SER A 13 -37.48 -21.62 -19.56
CA SER A 13 -37.68 -21.46 -21.01
C SER A 13 -38.71 -20.38 -21.36
N SER A 14 -39.64 -20.08 -20.45
CA SER A 14 -40.65 -19.01 -20.63
C SER A 14 -40.12 -17.58 -20.42
N PHE A 15 -38.89 -17.43 -19.89
CA PHE A 15 -38.29 -16.13 -19.59
C PHE A 15 -37.69 -15.46 -20.83
N SER A 16 -37.57 -14.13 -20.79
CA SER A 16 -36.71 -13.41 -21.75
C SER A 16 -35.23 -13.75 -21.52
N PHE A 17 -34.37 -13.52 -22.51
CA PHE A 17 -32.93 -13.78 -22.37
C PHE A 17 -32.28 -13.04 -21.18
N GLU A 18 -32.65 -11.78 -20.94
CA GLU A 18 -32.18 -11.03 -19.75
C GLU A 18 -32.64 -11.70 -18.44
N GLN A 19 -33.88 -12.16 -18.39
CA GLN A 19 -34.43 -12.87 -17.23
C GLN A 19 -33.76 -14.25 -17.04
N GLN A 20 -33.39 -14.94 -18.11
CA GLN A 20 -32.62 -16.19 -18.07
C GLN A 20 -31.21 -15.93 -17.49
N CYS A 21 -30.52 -14.89 -17.95
CA CYS A 21 -29.22 -14.49 -17.41
C CYS A 21 -29.31 -14.14 -15.92
N HIS A 22 -30.32 -13.37 -15.52
CA HIS A 22 -30.56 -13.02 -14.12
C HIS A 22 -30.90 -14.23 -13.24
N ALA A 23 -31.63 -15.21 -13.78
CA ALA A 23 -31.89 -16.47 -13.09
C ALA A 23 -30.60 -17.30 -12.90
N LEU A 24 -29.71 -17.34 -13.92
CA LEU A 24 -28.40 -17.97 -13.80
C LEU A 24 -27.52 -17.26 -12.76
N ASP A 25 -27.49 -15.93 -12.72
CA ASP A 25 -26.78 -15.16 -11.69
C ASP A 25 -27.23 -15.57 -10.27
N LYS A 26 -28.55 -15.73 -10.06
CA LYS A 26 -29.10 -16.20 -8.77
C LYS A 26 -28.71 -17.62 -8.43
N LEU A 27 -28.68 -18.52 -9.42
CA LEU A 27 -28.22 -19.90 -9.21
C LEU A 27 -26.72 -19.98 -8.88
N ILE A 28 -25.91 -19.16 -9.54
CA ILE A 28 -24.46 -19.06 -9.29
C ILE A 28 -24.20 -18.49 -7.88
N HIS A 29 -24.97 -17.49 -7.44
CA HIS A 29 -24.89 -17.01 -6.07
C HIS A 29 -25.34 -18.08 -5.04
N ALA A 30 -26.37 -18.87 -5.36
CA ALA A 30 -26.74 -20.00 -4.50
C ALA A 30 -25.63 -21.07 -4.43
N LEU A 31 -24.90 -21.30 -5.53
CA LEU A 31 -23.74 -22.19 -5.57
C LEU A 31 -22.60 -21.70 -4.67
N GLU A 32 -22.33 -20.39 -4.66
CA GLU A 32 -21.34 -19.76 -3.78
C GLU A 32 -21.66 -20.02 -2.29
N GLN A 33 -22.92 -19.85 -1.89
CA GLN A 33 -23.37 -20.11 -0.52
C GLN A 33 -23.32 -21.61 -0.14
N ALA A 34 -23.31 -22.50 -1.12
CA ALA A 34 -23.31 -23.95 -0.94
C ALA A 34 -21.93 -24.60 -1.12
N LEU A 35 -20.83 -23.82 -1.23
CA LEU A 35 -19.50 -24.36 -1.55
C LEU A 35 -19.02 -25.48 -0.62
N ASN A 36 -19.35 -25.41 0.67
CA ASN A 36 -18.94 -26.40 1.68
C ASN A 36 -19.90 -27.59 1.81
N ASN A 37 -21.02 -27.61 1.07
CA ASN A 37 -21.97 -28.71 1.06
C ASN A 37 -21.84 -29.49 -0.24
N ASP A 38 -21.13 -30.61 -0.23
CA ASP A 38 -20.80 -31.39 -1.44
C ASP A 38 -22.03 -31.80 -2.26
N LEU A 39 -23.10 -32.26 -1.60
CA LEU A 39 -24.31 -32.72 -2.26
C LEU A 39 -25.09 -31.55 -2.89
N GLU A 40 -25.19 -30.43 -2.18
CA GLU A 40 -25.91 -29.24 -2.67
C GLU A 40 -25.11 -28.52 -3.77
N ARG A 41 -23.77 -28.44 -3.63
CA ARG A 41 -22.85 -27.94 -4.66
C ARG A 41 -22.99 -28.72 -5.96
N GLN A 42 -22.91 -30.05 -5.89
CA GLN A 42 -23.08 -30.94 -7.05
C GLN A 42 -24.42 -30.72 -7.76
N ARG A 43 -25.51 -30.64 -7.00
CA ARG A 43 -26.86 -30.41 -7.53
C ARG A 43 -26.98 -29.05 -8.21
N LEU A 44 -26.46 -27.99 -7.60
CA LEU A 44 -26.49 -26.64 -8.15
C LEU A 44 -25.65 -26.53 -9.43
N ILE A 45 -24.49 -27.17 -9.49
CA ILE A 45 -23.66 -27.23 -10.71
C ILE A 45 -24.44 -27.90 -11.85
N SER A 46 -25.02 -29.08 -11.62
CA SER A 46 -25.84 -29.76 -12.64
C SER A 46 -26.99 -28.87 -13.11
N HIS A 47 -27.69 -28.24 -12.17
CA HIS A 47 -28.83 -27.39 -12.50
C HIS A 47 -28.42 -26.15 -13.32
N ILE A 48 -27.31 -25.49 -12.98
CA ILE A 48 -26.77 -24.36 -13.76
C ILE A 48 -26.45 -24.82 -15.19
N LEU A 49 -25.73 -25.94 -15.34
CA LEU A 49 -25.34 -26.48 -16.65
C LEU A 49 -26.57 -26.86 -17.49
N GLU A 50 -27.62 -27.40 -16.88
CA GLU A 50 -28.88 -27.69 -17.55
C GLU A 50 -29.61 -26.42 -18.00
N ARG A 51 -29.64 -25.35 -17.20
CA ARG A 51 -30.25 -24.06 -17.58
C ARG A 51 -29.47 -23.34 -18.66
N CYS A 52 -28.14 -23.41 -18.63
CA CYS A 52 -27.27 -22.87 -19.68
C CYS A 52 -27.58 -23.44 -21.07
N LYS A 53 -28.02 -24.69 -21.17
CA LYS A 53 -28.42 -25.32 -22.45
C LYS A 53 -29.74 -24.77 -23.03
N LEU A 54 -30.55 -24.11 -22.20
CA LEU A 54 -31.87 -23.58 -22.55
C LEU A 54 -31.86 -22.08 -22.86
N LEU A 55 -30.67 -21.46 -22.94
CA LEU A 55 -30.55 -20.06 -23.29
C LEU A 55 -31.06 -19.81 -24.70
N GLN A 56 -31.87 -18.76 -24.86
CA GLN A 56 -32.44 -18.38 -26.15
C GLN A 56 -31.41 -17.72 -27.08
N GLU A 57 -30.36 -17.12 -26.51
CA GLU A 57 -29.29 -16.45 -27.25
C GLU A 57 -27.91 -16.99 -26.84
N ALA A 58 -26.87 -16.54 -27.54
CA ALA A 58 -25.50 -16.88 -27.22
C ALA A 58 -25.14 -16.48 -25.79
N MET A 59 -24.48 -17.39 -25.08
CA MET A 59 -24.11 -17.18 -23.69
C MET A 59 -23.15 -15.97 -23.55
N PRO A 60 -23.41 -15.05 -22.61
CA PRO A 60 -22.49 -13.93 -22.34
C PRO A 60 -21.09 -14.44 -21.98
N ALA A 61 -20.05 -13.68 -22.36
CA ALA A 61 -18.65 -14.09 -22.18
C ALA A 61 -18.31 -14.50 -20.73
N LYS A 62 -18.83 -13.79 -19.72
CA LYS A 62 -18.63 -14.14 -18.29
C LYS A 62 -19.19 -15.53 -17.94
N LEU A 63 -20.37 -15.87 -18.46
CA LEU A 63 -21.03 -17.15 -18.22
C LEU A 63 -20.31 -18.26 -18.99
N THR A 64 -19.83 -17.98 -20.20
CA THR A 64 -19.01 -18.91 -20.99
C THR A 64 -17.73 -19.27 -20.26
N LEU A 65 -16.99 -18.28 -19.73
CA LEU A 65 -15.78 -18.51 -18.95
C LEU A 65 -16.04 -19.29 -17.66
N PHE A 66 -17.14 -18.99 -16.96
CA PHE A 66 -17.50 -19.69 -15.73
C PHE A 66 -17.90 -21.15 -15.97
N THR A 67 -18.68 -21.42 -17.02
CA THR A 67 -19.20 -22.75 -17.34
C THR A 67 -18.18 -23.64 -18.03
N ASP A 68 -17.14 -23.07 -18.65
CA ASP A 68 -16.04 -23.84 -19.25
C ASP A 68 -15.42 -24.81 -18.23
N GLY A 69 -15.40 -26.10 -18.52
CA GLY A 69 -14.89 -27.13 -17.61
C GLY A 69 -15.60 -27.25 -16.25
N LEU A 70 -16.78 -26.65 -16.07
CA LEU A 70 -17.59 -26.80 -14.86
C LEU A 70 -18.27 -28.18 -14.87
N HIS A 71 -18.11 -28.97 -13.81
CA HIS A 71 -18.79 -30.26 -13.65
C HIS A 71 -19.04 -30.59 -12.16
N PRO A 72 -20.02 -31.47 -11.84
CA PRO A 72 -20.45 -31.68 -10.45
C PRO A 72 -19.33 -32.15 -9.50
N GLN A 73 -18.37 -32.91 -10.00
CA GLN A 73 -17.28 -33.48 -9.19
C GLN A 73 -16.16 -32.49 -8.87
N LEU A 74 -16.26 -31.22 -9.28
CA LEU A 74 -15.26 -30.22 -8.89
C LEU A 74 -15.22 -30.01 -7.37
N SER A 75 -14.00 -29.88 -6.86
CA SER A 75 -13.78 -29.50 -5.47
C SER A 75 -14.26 -28.07 -5.21
N ALA A 76 -14.60 -27.77 -3.95
CA ALA A 76 -15.00 -26.41 -3.54
C ALA A 76 -13.98 -25.34 -3.97
N HIS A 77 -12.69 -25.64 -3.91
CA HIS A 77 -11.62 -24.71 -4.29
C HIS A 77 -11.57 -24.46 -5.81
N GLN A 78 -11.81 -25.49 -6.63
CA GLN A 78 -11.87 -25.33 -8.08
C GLN A 78 -13.10 -24.52 -8.51
N VAL A 79 -14.24 -24.72 -7.84
CA VAL A 79 -15.45 -23.91 -8.08
C VAL A 79 -15.23 -22.46 -7.63
N LEU A 80 -14.58 -22.25 -6.50
CA LEU A 80 -14.22 -20.91 -6.00
C LEU A 80 -13.35 -20.13 -7.00
N ASN A 81 -12.35 -20.77 -7.61
CA ASN A 81 -11.52 -20.13 -8.63
C ASN A 81 -12.33 -19.73 -9.87
N LYS A 82 -13.35 -20.50 -10.25
CA LYS A 82 -14.26 -20.14 -11.35
C LYS A 82 -15.17 -18.98 -10.97
N LEU A 83 -15.69 -18.97 -9.74
CA LEU A 83 -16.48 -17.87 -9.20
C LEU A 83 -15.67 -16.56 -9.15
N TYR A 84 -14.38 -16.62 -8.84
CA TYR A 84 -13.49 -15.45 -8.85
C TYR A 84 -13.51 -14.72 -10.21
N HIS A 85 -13.34 -15.46 -11.31
CA HIS A 85 -13.38 -14.87 -12.66
C HIS A 85 -14.80 -14.47 -13.10
N TYR A 86 -15.82 -15.16 -12.59
CA TYR A 86 -17.21 -14.79 -12.86
C TYR A 86 -17.59 -13.45 -12.22
N HIS A 87 -17.06 -13.21 -11.02
CA HIS A 87 -17.30 -12.03 -10.20
C HIS A 87 -16.21 -10.97 -10.36
N GLU A 88 -15.59 -10.79 -11.53
CA GLU A 88 -14.51 -9.80 -11.77
C GLU A 88 -14.81 -8.35 -11.31
N GLU A 89 -16.02 -8.06 -10.80
CA GLU A 89 -16.40 -6.78 -10.15
C GLU A 89 -16.93 -6.88 -8.70
N ALA A 90 -17.19 -8.07 -8.14
CA ALA A 90 -17.70 -8.22 -6.77
C ALA A 90 -16.57 -8.58 -5.79
N LEU A 91 -15.86 -7.54 -5.35
CA LEU A 91 -14.97 -7.54 -4.19
C LEU A 91 -15.61 -8.30 -3.02
N ARG A 92 -14.83 -9.23 -2.45
CA ARG A 92 -15.05 -9.93 -1.17
C ARG A 92 -15.88 -9.08 -0.20
N LYS A 93 -17.14 -9.48 0.07
CA LYS A 93 -17.96 -8.92 1.15
C LYS A 93 -17.96 -9.76 2.44
N ASP A 94 -17.37 -10.96 2.43
CA ASP A 94 -17.40 -11.87 3.59
C ASP A 94 -16.06 -12.09 4.29
N SER A 95 -15.11 -11.16 4.16
CA SER A 95 -14.08 -11.04 5.19
C SER A 95 -14.63 -10.10 6.27
N GLN A 96 -14.81 -10.59 7.50
CA GLN A 96 -15.01 -9.75 8.71
C GLN A 96 -13.86 -8.74 8.92
N LEU A 97 -12.82 -8.79 8.09
CA LEU A 97 -11.78 -7.80 7.95
C LEU A 97 -12.29 -6.68 7.03
N SER A 98 -12.61 -5.53 7.61
CA SER A 98 -12.79 -4.29 6.85
C SER A 98 -11.43 -3.86 6.30
N ILE A 99 -11.22 -4.00 5.00
CA ILE A 99 -10.07 -3.41 4.34
C ILE A 99 -10.34 -1.92 4.22
N ARG A 100 -9.41 -1.10 4.72
CA ARG A 100 -9.46 0.34 4.47
C ARG A 100 -9.15 0.58 3.00
N THR A 101 -10.14 1.06 2.24
CA THR A 101 -10.06 1.29 0.79
C THR A 101 -9.81 2.76 0.42
N GLY A 102 -9.65 3.66 1.40
CA GLY A 102 -9.39 5.07 1.16
C GLY A 102 -8.69 5.80 2.32
N ASP A 103 -8.25 7.03 2.03
CA ASP A 103 -7.62 7.95 3.00
C ASP A 103 -8.65 8.43 4.04
N GLY A 104 -8.20 8.83 5.24
CA GLY A 104 -9.10 9.10 6.38
C GLY A 104 -8.43 9.08 7.77
N SER A 105 -9.19 9.40 8.81
CA SER A 105 -8.69 9.47 10.19
C SER A 105 -8.22 8.12 10.72
N VAL A 106 -6.95 8.04 11.11
CA VAL A 106 -6.40 6.91 11.86
C VAL A 106 -6.37 7.28 13.33
N HIS A 107 -6.90 6.42 14.20
CA HIS A 107 -6.62 6.49 15.63
C HIS A 107 -5.20 5.95 15.86
N ALA A 108 -4.20 6.80 15.65
CA ALA A 108 -2.82 6.50 16.03
C ALA A 108 -2.68 6.65 17.56
N ASP A 109 -1.84 5.82 18.15
CA ASP A 109 -1.41 5.99 19.54
C ASP A 109 -0.85 7.43 19.74
N PRO A 110 -1.36 8.21 20.71
CA PRO A 110 -0.93 9.59 20.91
C PRO A 110 0.57 9.76 21.19
N GLU A 111 1.20 8.84 21.92
CA GLU A 111 2.62 8.90 22.24
C GLU A 111 3.46 8.63 20.99
N VAL A 112 3.08 7.63 20.20
CA VAL A 112 3.73 7.32 18.92
C VAL A 112 3.59 8.50 17.95
N ARG A 113 2.39 9.08 17.86
CA ARG A 113 2.13 10.26 17.02
C ARG A 113 2.96 11.46 17.46
N HIS A 114 3.09 11.68 18.76
CA HIS A 114 3.90 12.76 19.34
C HIS A 114 5.40 12.56 19.07
N LYS A 115 5.89 11.32 19.15
CA LYS A 115 7.27 10.97 18.79
C LYS A 115 7.56 11.24 17.31
N ALA A 116 6.68 10.82 16.41
CA ALA A 116 6.83 11.06 14.98
C ALA A 116 6.80 12.57 14.62
N ALA A 117 5.96 13.35 15.31
CA ALA A 117 5.88 14.81 15.14
C ALA A 117 7.14 15.57 15.60
N GLN A 118 8.11 14.91 16.22
CA GLN A 118 9.39 15.50 16.64
C GLN A 118 10.52 15.23 15.64
N ILE A 119 10.20 14.71 14.46
CA ILE A 119 11.17 14.39 13.40
C ILE A 119 11.01 15.36 12.25
N THR A 120 12.12 15.96 11.83
CA THR A 120 12.25 16.71 10.57
C THR A 120 13.16 15.94 9.61
N ILE A 121 12.83 15.89 8.33
CA ILE A 121 13.69 15.31 7.29
C ILE A 121 14.44 16.44 6.59
N ILE A 122 15.74 16.31 6.37
CA ILE A 122 16.55 17.26 5.60
C ILE A 122 17.06 16.55 4.34
N CYS A 123 16.60 17.01 3.18
CA CYS A 123 16.98 16.49 1.87
C CYS A 123 18.19 17.27 1.33
N ASP A 124 19.39 16.68 1.44
CA ASP A 124 20.63 17.27 0.92
C ASP A 124 20.75 17.01 -0.58
N ASN A 125 20.47 18.04 -1.39
CA ASN A 125 20.67 18.05 -2.83
C ASN A 125 20.06 16.84 -3.58
N LEU A 126 18.86 16.40 -3.19
CA LEU A 126 18.16 15.32 -3.90
C LEU A 126 17.77 15.76 -5.31
N ARG A 127 17.90 14.89 -6.31
CA ARG A 127 17.56 15.28 -7.70
C ARG A 127 16.20 14.78 -8.14
N SER A 128 15.79 13.61 -7.67
CA SER A 128 14.61 12.94 -8.18
C SER A 128 13.34 13.48 -7.54
N VAL A 129 12.48 14.09 -8.36
CA VAL A 129 11.12 14.46 -7.94
C VAL A 129 10.33 13.24 -7.44
N PHE A 130 10.57 12.04 -7.99
CA PHE A 130 9.90 10.82 -7.54
C PHE A 130 10.34 10.40 -6.13
N ASN A 131 11.62 10.57 -5.79
CA ASN A 131 12.10 10.31 -4.44
C ASN A 131 11.47 11.33 -3.47
N ILE A 132 11.50 12.62 -3.82
CA ILE A 132 10.85 13.67 -3.01
C ILE A 132 9.36 13.39 -2.81
N GLY A 133 8.63 13.04 -3.86
CA GLY A 133 7.21 12.71 -3.74
C GLY A 133 6.95 11.49 -2.87
N SER A 134 7.77 10.44 -2.99
CA SER A 134 7.69 9.27 -2.11
C SER A 134 8.00 9.60 -0.65
N LEU A 135 8.88 10.57 -0.39
CA LEU A 135 9.20 11.06 0.95
C LEU A 135 8.04 11.85 1.53
N PHE A 136 7.42 12.75 0.78
CA PHE A 136 6.19 13.45 1.22
C PHE A 136 5.09 12.46 1.61
N ARG A 137 4.89 11.42 0.79
CA ARG A 137 3.89 10.39 1.07
C ARG A 137 4.24 9.59 2.34
N SER A 138 5.50 9.18 2.47
CA SER A 138 5.95 8.42 3.64
C SER A 138 5.89 9.27 4.92
N ALA A 139 6.25 10.54 4.83
CA ALA A 139 6.20 11.50 5.91
C ALA A 139 4.77 11.74 6.40
N GLU A 140 3.82 11.89 5.49
CA GLU A 140 2.40 12.01 5.84
C GLU A 140 1.90 10.75 6.56
N CYS A 141 2.17 9.56 5.98
CA CYS A 141 1.71 8.30 6.55
C CYS A 141 2.29 8.03 7.96
N LEU A 142 3.49 8.54 8.24
CA LEU A 142 4.16 8.41 9.53
C LEU A 142 3.85 9.56 10.50
N GLY A 143 3.22 10.65 10.03
CA GLY A 143 2.98 11.84 10.85
C GLY A 143 4.26 12.67 11.12
N ILE A 144 5.25 12.62 10.23
CA ILE A 144 6.45 13.47 10.31
C ILE A 144 6.04 14.95 10.22
N SER A 145 6.70 15.82 10.99
CA SER A 145 6.27 17.23 11.11
C SER A 145 6.64 18.07 9.89
N GLU A 146 7.86 17.92 9.39
CA GLU A 146 8.41 18.86 8.40
C GLU A 146 9.47 18.19 7.50
N ILE A 147 9.53 18.61 6.23
CA ILE A 147 10.60 18.27 5.28
C ILE A 147 11.32 19.54 4.83
N LEU A 148 12.63 19.60 5.01
CA LEU A 148 13.49 20.68 4.53
C LEU A 148 14.17 20.25 3.24
N LEU A 149 13.95 21.00 2.16
CA LEU A 149 14.50 20.73 0.84
C LEU A 149 15.69 21.63 0.61
N CYS A 150 16.87 21.07 0.32
CA CYS A 150 18.09 21.86 0.18
C CYS A 150 18.64 21.82 -1.24
N GLY A 151 19.20 22.94 -1.68
CA GLY A 151 19.88 23.08 -2.97
C GLY A 151 18.98 22.70 -4.14
N ILE A 152 19.43 21.73 -4.94
CA ILE A 152 18.74 21.29 -6.16
C ILE A 152 17.47 20.44 -5.92
N SER A 153 17.13 20.18 -4.66
CA SER A 153 15.93 19.41 -4.27
C SER A 153 14.65 19.98 -4.88
N PRO A 154 13.92 19.20 -5.71
CA PRO A 154 12.69 19.68 -6.33
C PRO A 154 11.65 20.08 -5.28
N ALA A 155 11.21 21.34 -5.32
CA ALA A 155 10.14 21.84 -4.47
C ALA A 155 8.75 21.31 -4.93
N PRO A 156 7.73 21.33 -4.05
CA PRO A 156 6.37 20.91 -4.39
C PRO A 156 5.71 21.63 -5.57
N SER A 157 6.23 22.77 -6.01
CA SER A 157 5.81 23.47 -7.23
C SER A 157 6.19 22.74 -8.52
N HIS A 158 7.04 21.70 -8.47
CA HIS A 158 7.46 20.95 -9.64
C HIS A 158 6.26 20.23 -10.31
N PRO A 159 6.08 20.32 -11.65
CA PRO A 159 4.87 19.80 -12.34
C PRO A 159 4.58 18.31 -12.14
N ASN A 160 5.64 17.51 -11.94
CA ASN A 160 5.51 16.07 -11.69
C ASN A 160 5.25 15.71 -10.22
N MET A 161 5.37 16.65 -9.27
CA MET A 161 5.20 16.37 -7.83
C MET A 161 3.83 15.76 -7.50
N PRO A 162 2.69 16.28 -8.01
CA PRO A 162 1.38 15.74 -7.64
C PRO A 162 1.20 14.26 -8.01
N LYS A 163 1.84 13.80 -9.10
CA LYS A 163 1.76 12.41 -9.56
C LYS A 163 2.46 11.43 -8.62
N THR A 164 3.49 11.88 -7.92
CA THR A 164 4.31 11.02 -7.05
C THR A 164 3.95 11.16 -5.57
N ALA A 165 3.63 12.37 -5.11
CA ALA A 165 3.23 12.63 -3.74
C ALA A 165 1.75 12.30 -3.47
N MET A 166 0.93 12.16 -4.52
CA MET A 166 -0.51 11.86 -4.41
C MET A 166 -1.27 12.83 -3.49
N GLY A 167 -0.91 14.12 -3.52
CA GLY A 167 -1.57 15.17 -2.72
C GLY A 167 -0.96 15.40 -1.33
N THR A 168 -0.09 14.51 -0.85
CA THR A 168 0.53 14.64 0.49
C THR A 168 1.47 15.84 0.63
N GLN A 169 1.97 16.39 -0.48
CA GLN A 169 2.83 17.59 -0.48
C GLN A 169 2.13 18.86 0.04
N SER A 170 0.78 18.86 0.12
CA SER A 170 0.02 19.94 0.76
C SER A 170 -0.35 19.64 2.22
N LEU A 171 -0.06 18.44 2.71
CA LEU A 171 -0.40 17.99 4.06
C LEU A 171 0.80 18.02 5.01
N VAL A 172 2.01 17.86 4.48
CA VAL A 172 3.26 17.92 5.25
C VAL A 172 3.87 19.32 5.12
N SER A 173 4.23 19.93 6.25
CA SER A 173 4.95 21.21 6.22
C SER A 173 6.32 21.05 5.56
N TRP A 174 6.74 22.04 4.79
CA TRP A 174 8.04 22.02 4.15
C TRP A 174 8.60 23.43 3.98
N GLN A 175 9.92 23.51 3.87
CA GLN A 175 10.66 24.73 3.55
C GLN A 175 11.79 24.41 2.59
N HIS A 176 12.19 25.38 1.77
CA HIS A 176 13.35 25.26 0.90
C HIS A 176 14.48 26.14 1.42
N PHE A 177 15.69 25.59 1.41
CA PHE A 177 16.93 26.26 1.76
C PHE A 177 17.89 26.18 0.57
N THR A 178 18.65 27.25 0.34
CA THR A 178 19.71 27.24 -0.68
C THR A 178 20.77 26.21 -0.31
N ASP A 179 21.21 26.22 0.95
CA ASP A 179 22.29 25.38 1.44
C ASP A 179 21.83 24.48 2.59
N THR A 180 22.31 23.23 2.60
CA THR A 180 21.97 22.26 3.65
C THR A 180 22.45 22.72 5.03
N LYS A 181 23.53 23.51 5.10
CA LYS A 181 24.05 24.11 6.33
C LYS A 181 23.05 25.05 7.01
N ASP A 182 22.27 25.78 6.22
CA ASP A 182 21.24 26.69 6.75
C ASP A 182 20.05 25.92 7.32
N ALA A 183 19.64 24.84 6.65
CA ALA A 183 18.62 23.93 7.15
C ALA A 183 19.04 23.27 8.47
N ILE A 184 20.30 22.82 8.58
CA ILE A 184 20.86 22.29 9.83
C ILE A 184 20.89 23.36 10.92
N SER A 185 21.30 24.58 10.59
CA SER A 185 21.33 25.71 11.54
C SER A 185 19.93 26.03 12.07
N TYR A 186 18.91 26.01 11.19
CA TYR A 186 17.51 26.14 11.56
C TYR A 186 17.05 25.04 12.53
N CYS A 187 17.42 23.78 12.28
CA CYS A 187 17.12 22.67 13.20
C CYS A 187 17.87 22.80 14.53
N LYS A 188 19.14 23.21 14.53
CA LYS A 188 19.92 23.44 15.76
C LYS A 188 19.33 24.56 16.61
N ALA A 189 18.83 25.63 16.00
CA ALA A 189 18.12 26.71 16.71
C ALA A 189 16.83 26.22 17.42
N LYS A 190 16.24 25.11 16.96
CA LYS A 190 15.11 24.42 17.59
C LYS A 190 15.54 23.33 18.59
N ASN A 191 16.82 23.27 18.97
CA ASN A 191 17.40 22.27 19.87
C ASN A 191 17.26 20.82 19.37
N MET A 192 17.25 20.62 18.05
CA MET A 192 17.13 19.29 17.44
C MET A 192 18.49 18.59 17.38
N HIS A 193 18.51 17.29 17.62
CA HIS A 193 19.70 16.46 17.38
C HIS A 193 19.76 16.02 15.92
N ILE A 194 20.91 16.18 15.29
CA ILE A 194 21.08 15.98 13.85
C ILE A 194 21.69 14.61 13.57
N TYR A 195 20.91 13.72 12.97
CA TYR A 195 21.37 12.41 12.51
C TYR A 195 21.55 12.41 11.00
N ALA A 196 22.65 11.86 10.50
CA ALA A 196 22.85 11.57 9.09
C ALA A 196 22.58 10.09 8.80
N LEU A 197 21.69 9.78 7.85
CA LEU A 197 21.48 8.43 7.35
C LEU A 197 22.46 8.15 6.22
N GLU A 198 23.61 7.55 6.54
CA GLU A 198 24.70 7.33 5.59
C GLU A 198 25.50 6.07 5.95
N THR A 199 26.30 5.60 4.99
CA THR A 199 27.12 4.39 5.07
C THR A 199 28.58 4.66 5.45
N VAL A 200 28.83 5.77 6.16
CA VAL A 200 30.14 6.06 6.76
C VAL A 200 30.55 5.01 7.79
N ASN A 201 31.85 4.80 7.97
CA ASN A 201 32.39 3.74 8.83
C ASN A 201 31.97 3.88 10.30
N GLU A 202 31.78 5.12 10.74
CA GLU A 202 31.39 5.51 12.10
C GLU A 202 29.88 5.33 12.35
N ALA A 203 29.10 4.99 11.33
CA ALA A 203 27.65 4.90 11.46
C ALA A 203 27.19 3.73 12.31
N VAL A 204 26.29 4.02 13.25
CA VAL A 204 25.67 3.01 14.12
C VAL A 204 24.41 2.48 13.47
N SER A 205 24.16 1.19 13.59
CA SER A 205 22.94 0.57 13.06
C SER A 205 21.69 1.23 13.63
N VAL A 206 20.71 1.55 12.77
CA VAL A 206 19.41 2.12 13.19
C VAL A 206 18.66 1.28 14.23
N PHE A 207 18.99 -0.01 14.35
CA PHE A 207 18.41 -0.95 15.31
C PHE A 207 19.07 -0.90 16.69
N LYS A 208 20.25 -0.28 16.79
CA LYS A 208 21.05 -0.18 18.03
C LYS A 208 21.17 1.26 18.53
N THR A 209 20.79 2.23 17.71
CA THR A 209 20.93 3.65 18.05
C THR A 209 19.90 4.08 19.09
N ALA A 210 20.42 4.79 20.08
CA ALA A 210 19.65 5.50 21.08
C ALA A 210 19.21 6.88 20.57
N TYR A 211 17.96 7.03 20.11
CA TYR A 211 17.51 8.30 19.52
C TYR A 211 17.16 9.36 20.57
N ARG A 212 17.63 10.59 20.31
CA ARG A 212 17.30 11.81 21.05
C ARG A 212 16.33 12.66 20.24
N PHE A 213 15.18 12.97 20.81
CA PHE A 213 14.17 13.86 20.23
C PHE A 213 14.19 15.24 20.91
N PRO A 214 13.80 16.33 20.22
CA PRO A 214 13.46 16.37 18.79
C PRO A 214 14.69 16.15 17.91
N MET A 215 14.48 15.64 16.69
CA MET A 215 15.58 15.25 15.79
C MET A 215 15.38 15.68 14.35
N ALA A 216 16.49 15.94 13.66
CA ALA A 216 16.52 16.06 12.22
C ALA A 216 17.26 14.86 11.61
N LEU A 217 16.73 14.32 10.52
CA LEU A 217 17.33 13.23 9.76
C LEU A 217 17.80 13.75 8.40
N VAL A 218 19.12 13.87 8.22
CA VAL A 218 19.74 14.26 6.95
C VAL A 218 19.88 13.06 6.04
N ILE A 219 19.44 13.21 4.79
CA ILE A 219 19.51 12.19 3.74
C ILE A 219 20.14 12.79 2.48
N GLY A 220 20.97 12.01 1.80
CA GLY A 220 21.84 12.50 0.74
C GLY A 220 21.38 12.22 -0.68
N ASN A 221 22.08 12.84 -1.63
CA ASN A 221 21.92 12.67 -3.06
C ASN A 221 21.99 11.20 -3.48
N GLU A 222 21.19 10.81 -4.48
CA GLU A 222 21.07 9.41 -4.92
C GLU A 222 22.36 8.79 -5.45
N SER A 223 23.31 9.62 -5.92
CA SER A 223 24.57 9.16 -6.48
C SER A 223 25.78 9.52 -5.63
N LEU A 224 25.72 10.63 -4.90
CA LEU A 224 26.86 11.17 -4.16
C LEU A 224 26.78 10.96 -2.65
N GLY A 225 25.61 10.57 -2.13
CA GLY A 225 25.36 10.55 -0.69
C GLY A 225 25.26 11.96 -0.12
N ILE A 226 25.48 12.09 1.18
CA ILE A 226 25.51 13.37 1.89
C ILE A 226 26.86 14.06 1.65
N GLU A 227 26.84 15.37 1.43
CA GLU A 227 28.08 16.14 1.22
C GLU A 227 28.99 16.08 2.46
N PRO A 228 30.33 15.94 2.32
CA PRO A 228 31.24 15.86 3.46
C PRO A 228 31.11 17.01 4.46
N GLU A 229 30.97 18.24 3.96
CA GLU A 229 30.79 19.42 4.82
C GLU A 229 29.47 19.39 5.58
N THR A 230 28.44 18.72 5.04
CA THR A 230 27.16 18.49 5.73
C THR A 230 27.31 17.41 6.81
N LEU A 231 28.08 16.35 6.54
CA LEU A 231 28.36 15.29 7.52
C LEU A 231 29.09 15.83 8.76
N GLU A 232 30.04 16.75 8.59
CA GLU A 232 30.75 17.40 9.69
C GLU A 232 29.84 18.21 10.64
N LEU A 233 28.66 18.62 10.16
CA LEU A 233 27.68 19.36 10.95
C LEU A 233 26.69 18.47 11.70
N CYS A 234 26.66 17.18 11.40
CA CYS A 234 25.78 16.20 12.03
C CYS A 234 26.32 15.76 13.40
N ASP A 235 25.41 15.47 14.33
CA ASP A 235 25.78 15.07 15.69
C ASP A 235 26.04 13.56 15.79
N ALA A 236 25.40 12.76 14.92
CA ALA A 236 25.57 11.31 14.87
C ALA A 236 25.29 10.74 13.46
N PHE A 237 25.88 9.59 13.17
CA PHE A 237 25.69 8.86 11.92
C PHE A 237 24.94 7.55 12.18
N ILE A 238 23.91 7.28 11.38
CA ILE A 238 23.13 6.05 11.46
C ILE A 238 23.06 5.36 10.10
N THR A 239 22.96 4.04 10.12
CA THR A 239 22.94 3.25 8.89
C THR A 239 21.99 2.06 8.96
N LEU A 240 21.45 1.67 7.80
CA LEU A 240 20.71 0.43 7.64
C LEU A 240 21.70 -0.70 7.31
N PRO A 241 21.84 -1.72 8.17
CA PRO A 241 22.73 -2.85 7.90
C PRO A 241 22.44 -3.51 6.56
N GLN A 242 23.48 -3.70 5.74
CA GLN A 242 23.40 -4.40 4.47
C GLN A 242 23.99 -5.81 4.62
N LEU A 243 23.28 -6.82 4.11
CA LEU A 243 23.75 -8.22 4.10
C LEU A 243 24.21 -8.68 2.71
N GLY A 244 23.83 -7.95 1.66
CA GLY A 244 24.14 -8.28 0.28
C GLY A 244 25.36 -7.53 -0.25
N TRP A 245 25.58 -7.64 -1.56
CA TRP A 245 26.70 -6.98 -2.25
C TRP A 245 26.48 -5.47 -2.46
N LYS A 246 25.22 -5.02 -2.52
CA LYS A 246 24.89 -3.60 -2.65
C LYS A 246 25.17 -2.88 -1.33
N ASN A 247 25.76 -1.70 -1.44
CA ASN A 247 26.11 -0.84 -0.31
C ASN A 247 25.00 0.17 0.05
N SER A 248 23.97 0.33 -0.78
CA SER A 248 22.91 1.31 -0.54
C SER A 248 21.55 0.86 -1.06
N LEU A 249 20.51 1.51 -0.53
CA LEU A 249 19.13 1.41 -0.98
C LEU A 249 18.72 2.71 -1.69
N ASN A 250 17.61 2.68 -2.43
CA ASN A 250 16.96 3.92 -2.88
C ASN A 250 16.70 4.83 -1.66
N VAL A 251 16.98 6.12 -1.79
CA VAL A 251 16.90 7.07 -0.66
C VAL A 251 15.51 7.14 -0.02
N GLY A 252 14.43 7.09 -0.79
CA GLY A 252 13.07 7.04 -0.26
C GLY A 252 12.83 5.77 0.56
N VAL A 253 13.25 4.61 0.04
CA VAL A 253 13.16 3.32 0.74
C VAL A 253 13.98 3.31 2.03
N ALA A 254 15.24 3.78 1.97
CA ALA A 254 16.13 3.86 3.11
C ALA A 254 15.55 4.76 4.20
N THR A 255 15.10 5.95 3.83
CA THR A 255 14.52 6.92 4.76
C THR A 255 13.28 6.35 5.42
N THR A 256 12.34 5.79 4.65
CA THR A 256 11.11 5.22 5.18
C THR A 256 11.40 4.05 6.14
N ALA A 257 12.30 3.14 5.78
CA ALA A 257 12.68 2.03 6.65
C ALA A 257 13.33 2.52 7.96
N ALA A 258 14.23 3.49 7.89
CA ALA A 258 14.84 4.10 9.06
C ALA A 258 13.80 4.78 9.95
N LEU A 259 12.87 5.55 9.38
CA LEU A 259 11.82 6.24 10.15
C LEU A 259 10.87 5.26 10.85
N TYR A 260 10.47 4.16 10.19
CA TYR A 260 9.69 3.11 10.85
C TYR A 260 10.43 2.53 12.05
N GLN A 261 11.72 2.24 11.91
CA GLN A 261 12.54 1.77 13.03
C GLN A 261 12.70 2.82 14.13
N ILE A 262 12.92 4.09 13.78
CA ILE A 262 13.07 5.19 14.75
C ILE A 262 11.78 5.36 15.57
N ILE A 263 10.62 5.32 14.92
CA ILE A 263 9.32 5.60 15.54
C ILE A 263 8.84 4.39 16.34
N PHE A 264 8.79 3.21 15.70
CA PHE A 264 8.15 2.01 16.25
C PHE A 264 9.12 0.97 16.81
N GLY A 265 10.41 1.08 16.49
CA GLY A 265 11.42 0.18 17.03
C GLY A 265 11.48 0.32 18.55
N ALA A 266 11.25 -0.79 19.26
CA ALA A 266 11.67 -0.90 20.63
C ALA A 266 13.21 -0.77 20.69
N TYR A 267 13.75 -0.22 21.78
CA TYR A 267 15.13 -0.51 22.13
C TYR A 267 15.21 -2.02 22.32
N ASN A 268 15.67 -2.73 21.28
CA ASN A 268 16.18 -4.07 21.46
C ASN A 268 17.53 -3.85 22.16
N GLY A 269 17.49 -3.83 23.49
CA GLY A 269 18.67 -3.70 24.35
C GLY A 269 19.73 -4.74 24.03
#